data_AF-A0A930BV47-F1
#
_entry.id   AF-A0A930BV47-F1
#
_cell.length_a   1.000
_cell.length_b   1.000
_cell.length_c   1.000
_cell.angle_alpha   90.00
_cell.angle_beta   90.00
_cell.angle_gamma   90.00
#
_symmetry.space_group_name_H-M   'P 1'
#
loop_
_entity.id
_entity.type
_entity.pdbx_description
1 polymer ?
#
loop_
_entity_poly.entity_id
_entity_poly.type
_entity_poly.pdbx_seq_one_letter_code
_entity_poly.pdbx_strand_id
1 'polypeptide(L)'
;MSPPTSRQGLATNLQAAADSYQRAHVIEHCAVCAKPCCRLDTHVLELNWKQVKVFWQLDESRAAFDRRLASGKGPEEIRAGDGLYFAHRKVCPAYDEAQHCCRVYDQAIKPTGCSDYPVYGDGNALIADLRCEAVDIDELAAWVARALGPAFRVTQSADRDFPFLVTLAVKRRGGDPKSRAGRR
;
A
#
# COMPACT_ATOMS: atom_id res chain seq x y z
N MET A 1 21.75 13.24 21.32
CA MET A 1 20.30 13.24 21.59
C MET A 1 19.60 13.36 20.25
N SER A 2 19.01 12.27 19.74
CA SER A 2 18.20 12.36 18.51
C SER A 2 16.91 13.10 18.83
N PRO A 3 16.48 14.06 18.00
CA PRO A 3 15.25 14.79 18.25
C PRO A 3 14.05 13.82 18.34
N PRO A 4 12.99 14.17 19.09
CA PRO A 4 11.74 13.43 19.01
C PRO A 4 11.29 13.49 17.56
N THR A 5 11.34 12.35 16.86
CA THR A 5 10.74 12.22 15.54
C THR A 5 9.27 12.58 15.70
N SER A 6 8.83 13.67 15.09
CA SER A 6 7.43 14.06 15.09
C SER A 6 6.60 12.91 14.50
N ARG A 7 5.32 12.79 14.87
CA ARG A 7 4.44 11.75 14.29
C ARG A 7 4.42 11.82 12.76
N GLN A 8 4.46 13.03 12.19
CA GLN A 8 4.62 13.24 10.75
C GLN A 8 5.95 12.68 10.22
N GLY A 9 7.08 12.91 10.92
CA GLY A 9 8.36 12.33 10.53
C GLY A 9 8.40 10.80 10.59
N LEU A 10 7.69 10.18 11.54
CA LEU A 10 7.59 8.71 11.60
C LEU A 10 6.77 8.16 10.43
N ALA A 11 5.61 8.76 10.14
CA ALA A 11 4.77 8.36 9.01
C ALA A 11 5.53 8.45 7.68
N THR A 12 6.26 9.55 7.45
CA THR A 12 7.11 9.72 6.26
C THR A 12 8.19 8.65 6.17
N ASN A 13 8.89 8.36 7.28
CA ASN A 13 9.95 7.35 7.30
C ASN A 13 9.41 5.93 7.07
N LEU A 14 8.22 5.62 7.58
CA LEU A 14 7.55 4.34 7.34
C LEU A 14 7.16 4.20 5.88
N GLN A 15 6.54 5.23 5.28
CA GLN A 15 6.23 5.19 3.86
C GLN A 15 7.49 5.01 3.01
N ALA A 16 8.57 5.73 3.32
CA ALA A 16 9.85 5.55 2.61
C ALA A 16 10.44 4.14 2.77
N ALA A 17 10.31 3.52 3.95
CA ALA A 17 10.74 2.14 4.19
C ALA A 17 9.90 1.13 3.39
N ALA A 18 8.58 1.35 3.33
CA ALA A 18 7.65 0.57 2.51
C ALA A 18 8.03 0.64 1.04
N ASP A 19 8.19 1.86 0.51
CA ASP A 19 8.55 2.09 -0.89
C ASP A 19 9.88 1.43 -1.25
N SER A 20 10.83 1.42 -0.31
CA SER A 20 12.13 0.75 -0.50
C SER A 20 12.01 -0.76 -0.52
N TYR A 21 11.24 -1.35 0.41
CA TYR A 21 10.98 -2.79 0.42
C TYR A 21 10.28 -3.25 -0.85
N GLN A 22 9.28 -2.48 -1.30
CA GLN A 22 8.57 -2.74 -2.53
C GLN A 22 9.50 -2.81 -3.74
N ARG A 23 10.38 -1.81 -3.91
CA ARG A 23 11.35 -1.80 -5.00
C ARG A 23 12.31 -2.99 -4.96
N ALA A 24 12.74 -3.39 -3.77
CA ALA A 24 13.72 -4.47 -3.61
C ALA A 24 13.14 -5.88 -3.75
N HIS A 25 11.87 -6.09 -3.38
CA HIS A 25 11.28 -7.44 -3.28
C HIS A 25 10.03 -7.61 -4.14
N VAL A 26 9.09 -6.67 -4.07
CA VAL A 26 7.79 -6.82 -4.73
C VAL A 26 7.92 -6.61 -6.24
N ILE A 27 8.55 -5.52 -6.66
CA ILE A 27 8.66 -5.17 -8.09
C ILE A 27 9.48 -6.23 -8.82
N GLU A 28 10.62 -6.64 -8.26
CA GLU A 28 11.50 -7.68 -8.82
C GLU A 28 10.78 -9.03 -8.95
N HIS A 29 9.89 -9.37 -8.01
CA HIS A 29 9.15 -10.64 -8.06
C HIS A 29 7.98 -10.62 -9.07
N CYS A 30 7.46 -9.46 -9.46
CA CYS A 30 6.21 -9.39 -10.23
C CYS A 30 6.24 -10.25 -11.50
N ALA A 31 7.34 -10.22 -12.27
CA ALA A 31 7.48 -10.95 -13.54
C ALA A 31 7.36 -12.47 -13.41
N VAL A 32 7.57 -13.03 -12.21
CA VAL A 32 7.50 -14.48 -11.94
C VAL A 32 6.33 -14.87 -11.03
N CYS A 33 5.52 -13.90 -10.60
CA CYS A 33 4.42 -14.13 -9.67
C CYS A 33 3.33 -15.00 -10.30
N ALA A 34 2.89 -16.03 -9.58
CA ALA A 34 1.83 -16.93 -10.05
C ALA A 34 0.44 -16.30 -9.88
N LYS A 35 0.29 -15.37 -8.92
CA LYS A 35 -0.96 -14.65 -8.61
C LYS A 35 -0.74 -13.13 -8.59
N PRO A 36 -0.50 -12.52 -9.76
CA PRO A 36 -0.22 -11.10 -9.83
C PRO A 36 -1.42 -10.30 -9.33
N CYS A 37 -1.16 -9.47 -8.33
CA CYS A 37 -2.19 -8.63 -7.71
C CYS A 37 -2.88 -7.67 -8.70
N CYS A 38 -2.25 -7.40 -9.84
CA CYS A 38 -2.78 -6.54 -10.90
C CYS A 38 -3.72 -7.25 -11.88
N ARG A 39 -3.90 -8.57 -11.82
CA ARG A 39 -4.90 -9.26 -12.64
C ARG A 39 -6.34 -9.09 -12.13
N LEU A 40 -6.50 -8.71 -10.86
CA LEU A 40 -7.79 -8.43 -10.21
C LEU A 40 -8.84 -9.55 -10.29
N ASP A 41 -8.43 -10.79 -10.54
CA ASP A 41 -9.33 -11.94 -10.46
C ASP A 41 -9.76 -12.17 -9.00
N THR A 42 -8.80 -12.00 -8.08
CA THR A 42 -8.95 -12.21 -6.63
C THR A 42 -8.88 -10.92 -5.80
N HIS A 43 -8.68 -9.77 -6.45
CA HIS A 43 -8.42 -8.48 -5.78
C HIS A 43 -9.34 -7.39 -6.31
N VAL A 44 -9.80 -6.52 -5.41
CA VAL A 44 -10.55 -5.30 -5.77
C VAL A 44 -9.61 -4.10 -5.61
N LEU A 45 -9.49 -3.26 -6.64
CA LEU A 45 -8.81 -1.96 -6.52
C LEU A 45 -9.81 -0.89 -6.11
N GLU A 46 -9.49 -0.17 -5.05
CA GLU A 46 -10.16 1.06 -4.65
C GLU A 46 -9.43 2.27 -5.27
N LEU A 47 -10.17 3.14 -5.95
CA LEU A 47 -9.64 4.20 -6.78
C LEU A 47 -10.45 5.48 -6.58
N ASN A 48 -9.79 6.64 -6.61
CA ASN A 48 -10.45 7.93 -6.79
C ASN A 48 -10.59 8.29 -8.28
N TRP A 49 -11.31 9.38 -8.56
CA TRP A 49 -11.55 9.82 -9.94
C TRP A 49 -10.29 10.08 -10.77
N LYS A 50 -9.27 10.75 -10.19
CA LYS A 50 -8.02 11.05 -10.91
C LYS A 50 -7.35 9.78 -11.43
N GLN A 51 -7.50 8.69 -10.69
CA GLN A 51 -6.81 7.43 -10.94
C GLN A 51 -7.57 6.59 -11.95
N VAL A 52 -8.88 6.50 -11.80
CA VAL A 52 -9.74 5.92 -12.85
C VAL A 52 -9.48 6.63 -14.18
N LYS A 53 -9.45 7.97 -14.16
CA LYS A 53 -9.18 8.76 -15.37
C LYS A 53 -7.85 8.39 -16.03
N VAL A 54 -6.80 8.18 -15.25
CA VAL A 54 -5.46 7.90 -15.77
C VAL A 54 -5.29 6.44 -16.21
N PHE A 55 -5.75 5.46 -15.42
CA PHE A 55 -5.59 4.05 -15.79
C PHE A 55 -6.47 3.63 -16.95
N TRP A 56 -7.71 4.11 -17.00
CA TRP A 56 -8.61 3.84 -18.12
C TRP A 56 -8.46 4.86 -19.26
N GLN A 57 -7.44 5.73 -19.20
CA GLN A 57 -7.12 6.73 -20.23
C GLN A 57 -8.37 7.52 -20.69
N LEU A 58 -9.16 7.94 -19.72
CA LEU A 58 -10.43 8.62 -19.96
C LEU A 58 -10.19 10.10 -20.22
N ASP A 59 -10.75 10.63 -21.31
CA ASP A 59 -10.71 12.06 -21.60
C ASP A 59 -11.95 12.81 -21.05
N GLU A 60 -12.98 12.07 -20.62
CA GLU A 60 -14.22 12.65 -20.13
C GLU A 60 -14.11 13.28 -18.73
N SER A 61 -15.17 14.02 -18.34
CA SER A 61 -15.33 14.54 -16.97
C SER A 61 -15.87 13.46 -16.03
N ARG A 62 -15.63 13.63 -14.72
CA ARG A 62 -16.17 12.73 -13.68
C ARG A 62 -17.68 12.55 -13.83
N ALA A 63 -18.40 13.66 -13.98
CA ALA A 63 -19.87 13.63 -14.07
C ALA A 63 -20.38 12.91 -15.32
N ALA A 64 -19.65 12.99 -16.44
CA ALA A 64 -19.99 12.23 -17.64
C ALA A 64 -19.78 10.73 -17.44
N PHE A 65 -18.64 10.37 -16.83
CA PHE A 65 -18.30 8.98 -16.52
C PHE A 65 -19.30 8.36 -15.53
N ASP A 66 -19.64 9.08 -14.45
CA ASP A 66 -20.60 8.62 -13.44
C ASP A 66 -21.99 8.37 -14.05
N ARG A 67 -22.46 9.26 -14.95
CA ARG A 67 -23.71 9.04 -15.70
C ARG A 67 -23.62 7.81 -16.60
N ARG A 68 -22.49 7.63 -17.29
CA ARG A 68 -22.27 6.50 -18.19
C ARG A 68 -22.26 5.17 -17.41
N LEU A 69 -21.56 5.12 -16.27
CA LEU A 69 -21.57 3.98 -15.34
C LEU A 69 -22.99 3.68 -14.84
N ALA A 70 -23.71 4.69 -14.34
CA ALA A 70 -25.07 4.52 -13.81
C ALA A 70 -26.06 4.03 -14.87
N SER A 71 -25.86 4.39 -16.15
CA SER A 71 -26.66 3.90 -17.27
C SER A 71 -26.28 2.51 -17.78
N GLY A 72 -25.31 1.83 -17.15
CA GLY A 72 -24.81 0.52 -17.59
C GLY A 72 -23.95 0.56 -18.86
N LYS A 73 -23.46 1.75 -19.26
CA LYS A 73 -22.62 1.96 -20.46
C LYS A 73 -21.15 2.23 -20.12
N GLY A 74 -20.80 2.15 -18.84
CA GLY A 74 -19.42 2.28 -18.36
C GLY A 74 -18.69 0.92 -18.36
N PRO A 75 -17.39 0.89 -18.01
CA PRO A 75 -16.64 -0.36 -17.92
C PRO A 75 -17.28 -1.31 -16.91
N GLU A 76 -17.54 -2.55 -17.35
CA GLU A 76 -18.25 -3.56 -16.55
C GLU A 76 -17.51 -3.99 -15.29
N GLU A 77 -16.19 -3.81 -15.27
CA GLU A 77 -15.31 -4.11 -14.15
C GLU A 77 -15.34 -3.03 -13.05
N ILE A 78 -15.87 -1.83 -13.32
CA ILE A 78 -15.87 -0.70 -12.38
C ILE A 78 -17.25 -0.52 -11.74
N ARG A 79 -17.29 -0.34 -10.42
CA ARG A 79 -18.46 0.12 -9.66
C ARG A 79 -18.12 1.41 -8.93
N ALA A 80 -19.10 2.30 -8.77
CA ALA A 80 -18.97 3.49 -7.94
C ALA A 80 -19.66 3.29 -6.59
N GLY A 81 -19.06 3.82 -5.51
CA GLY A 81 -19.62 3.77 -4.16
C GLY A 81 -18.89 4.75 -3.24
N ASP A 82 -19.62 5.44 -2.36
CA ASP A 82 -19.06 6.37 -1.36
C ASP A 82 -18.06 7.41 -1.91
N GLY A 83 -18.30 7.87 -3.14
CA GLY A 83 -17.44 8.85 -3.81
C GLY A 83 -16.16 8.28 -4.42
N LEU A 84 -15.96 6.96 -4.34
CA LEU A 84 -14.84 6.18 -4.87
C LEU A 84 -15.30 5.23 -6.00
N TYR A 85 -14.33 4.53 -6.57
CA TYR A 85 -14.51 3.54 -7.63
C TYR A 85 -13.80 2.25 -7.26
N PHE A 86 -14.44 1.12 -7.53
CA PHE A 86 -13.97 -0.22 -7.22
C PHE A 86 -13.85 -1.03 -8.50
N ALA A 87 -12.65 -1.50 -8.83
CA ALA A 87 -12.38 -2.30 -10.03
C ALA A 87 -12.06 -3.76 -9.66
N HIS A 88 -12.74 -4.72 -10.31
CA HIS A 88 -12.59 -6.17 -10.07
C HIS A 88 -12.91 -6.97 -11.34
N ARG A 89 -12.48 -8.25 -11.41
CA ARG A 89 -12.80 -9.24 -12.48
C ARG A 89 -12.06 -9.06 -13.81
N LYS A 90 -11.26 -8.01 -13.95
CA LYS A 90 -10.42 -7.81 -15.14
C LYS A 90 -9.06 -7.30 -14.74
N VAL A 91 -8.09 -7.67 -15.55
CA VAL A 91 -6.73 -7.17 -15.50
C VAL A 91 -6.72 -5.64 -15.38
N CYS A 92 -5.99 -5.13 -14.39
CA CYS A 92 -5.74 -3.71 -14.23
C CYS A 92 -5.10 -3.18 -15.52
N PRO A 93 -5.53 -2.03 -16.08
CA PRO A 93 -4.91 -1.45 -17.28
C PRO A 93 -3.39 -1.22 -17.17
N ALA A 94 -2.88 -1.14 -15.94
CA ALA A 94 -1.45 -1.04 -15.64
C ALA A 94 -0.68 -2.35 -15.83
N TYR A 95 -1.32 -3.51 -15.80
CA TYR A 95 -0.64 -4.80 -15.94
C TYR A 95 -0.16 -4.99 -17.38
N ASP A 96 1.11 -5.31 -17.52
CA ASP A 96 1.72 -5.74 -18.76
C ASP A 96 1.64 -7.27 -18.84
N GLU A 97 0.78 -7.79 -19.72
CA GLU A 97 0.64 -9.24 -19.88
C GLU A 97 1.88 -9.89 -20.50
N ALA A 98 2.64 -9.17 -21.32
CA ALA A 98 3.84 -9.72 -21.96
C ALA A 98 5.01 -9.80 -20.98
N GLN A 99 5.15 -8.78 -20.12
CA GLN A 99 6.21 -8.72 -19.11
C GLN A 99 5.80 -9.29 -17.75
N HIS A 100 4.52 -9.66 -17.59
CA HIS A 100 3.94 -10.16 -16.35
C HIS A 100 4.15 -9.21 -15.15
N CYS A 101 4.12 -7.90 -15.37
CA CYS A 101 4.44 -6.91 -14.33
C CYS A 101 3.47 -5.73 -14.29
N CYS A 102 3.50 -4.94 -13.22
CA CYS A 102 2.71 -3.73 -13.14
C CYS A 102 3.51 -2.52 -13.62
N ARG A 103 2.96 -1.75 -14.56
CA ARG A 103 3.63 -0.57 -15.13
C ARG A 103 3.50 0.72 -14.31
N VAL A 104 2.79 0.68 -13.18
CA VAL A 104 2.52 1.89 -12.37
C VAL A 104 3.45 2.08 -11.18
N TYR A 105 4.31 1.10 -10.88
CA TYR A 105 5.27 1.25 -9.79
C TYR A 105 6.20 2.45 -9.98
N ASP A 106 6.49 2.83 -11.23
CA ASP A 106 7.38 3.95 -11.60
C ASP A 106 6.64 5.27 -11.92
N GLN A 107 5.32 5.35 -11.71
CA GLN A 107 4.54 6.53 -12.11
C GLN A 107 4.13 7.42 -10.91
N ALA A 108 4.18 8.74 -11.12
CA ALA A 108 3.78 9.74 -10.12
C ALA A 108 2.28 9.77 -9.81
N ILE A 109 1.45 9.11 -10.63
CA ILE A 109 0.00 9.01 -10.44
C ILE A 109 -0.30 7.62 -9.89
N LYS A 110 -0.29 7.48 -8.56
CA LYS A 110 -0.69 6.26 -7.85
C LYS A 110 -2.15 6.33 -7.37
N PRO A 111 -2.90 5.21 -7.32
CA PRO A 111 -4.21 5.19 -6.69
C PRO A 111 -4.29 5.67 -5.24
N THR A 112 -5.43 6.14 -4.77
CA THR A 112 -5.69 6.48 -3.37
C THR A 112 -6.26 5.19 -2.85
N GLY A 113 -5.41 4.40 -2.20
CA GLY A 113 -5.67 2.98 -1.96
C GLY A 113 -4.72 2.04 -2.72
N CYS A 114 -4.19 2.43 -3.90
CA CYS A 114 -2.81 2.02 -4.24
C CYS A 114 -1.88 3.02 -3.58
N SER A 115 -1.74 2.82 -2.29
CA SER A 115 -0.37 2.78 -1.84
C SER A 115 0.44 1.78 -2.67
N ASP A 116 1.72 1.81 -2.45
CA ASP A 116 2.62 0.71 -2.65
C ASP A 116 1.97 -0.63 -2.20
N TYR A 117 1.16 -1.24 -3.06
CA TYR A 117 0.57 -2.55 -2.84
C TYR A 117 1.67 -3.54 -3.15
N PRO A 118 1.93 -4.53 -2.29
CA PRO A 118 1.20 -4.97 -1.09
C PRO A 118 1.66 -4.41 0.27
N VAL A 119 2.61 -3.47 0.35
CA VAL A 119 3.15 -2.95 1.63
C VAL A 119 3.13 -1.43 1.71
N TYR A 120 2.40 -0.86 2.68
CA TYR A 120 2.21 0.59 2.74
C TYR A 120 2.06 1.20 4.13
N GLY A 121 2.36 2.50 4.24
CA GLY A 121 2.16 3.28 5.45
C GLY A 121 0.70 3.64 5.69
N ASP A 122 0.24 3.38 6.92
CA ASP A 122 -1.01 3.91 7.48
C ASP A 122 -0.71 4.62 8.80
N GLY A 123 -0.54 5.94 8.71
CA GLY A 123 -0.13 6.78 9.85
C GLY A 123 1.19 6.33 10.47
N ASN A 124 1.15 5.74 11.67
CA ASN A 124 2.34 5.25 12.40
C ASN A 124 2.49 3.71 12.32
N ALA A 125 1.77 3.06 11.41
CA ALA A 125 1.86 1.64 11.16
C ALA A 125 2.17 1.38 9.68
N LEU A 126 2.56 0.15 9.38
CA LEU A 126 2.58 -0.39 8.03
C LEU A 126 1.50 -1.46 7.91
N ILE A 127 0.84 -1.52 6.77
CA ILE A 127 -0.06 -2.60 6.39
C ILE A 127 0.64 -3.43 5.32
N ALA A 128 0.59 -4.75 5.49
CA ALA A 128 1.14 -5.73 4.56
C ALA A 128 0.05 -6.71 4.13
N ASP A 129 -0.11 -6.90 2.83
CA ASP A 129 -1.06 -7.84 2.24
C ASP A 129 -0.35 -9.14 1.83
N LEU A 130 -0.52 -10.18 2.64
CA LEU A 130 0.12 -11.49 2.46
C LEU A 130 -0.47 -12.32 1.34
N ARG A 131 -1.47 -11.79 0.61
CA ARG A 131 -1.91 -12.44 -0.64
C ARG A 131 -0.89 -12.23 -1.76
N CYS A 132 0.01 -11.26 -1.63
CA CYS A 132 1.14 -11.12 -2.54
C CYS A 132 2.28 -12.07 -2.14
N GLU A 133 2.65 -12.95 -3.06
CA GLU A 133 3.69 -13.98 -2.89
C GLU A 133 5.08 -13.40 -2.57
N ALA A 134 5.32 -12.13 -2.94
CA ALA A 134 6.58 -11.44 -2.68
C ALA A 134 6.70 -10.89 -1.25
N VAL A 135 5.62 -10.89 -0.47
CA VAL A 135 5.64 -10.34 0.90
C VAL A 135 6.04 -11.41 1.89
N ASP A 136 7.28 -11.31 2.33
CA ASP A 136 7.76 -12.01 3.53
C ASP A 136 7.61 -11.08 4.74
N ILE A 137 6.73 -11.47 5.67
CA ILE A 137 6.39 -10.64 6.83
C ILE A 137 7.55 -10.49 7.82
N ASP A 138 8.39 -11.51 7.96
CA ASP A 138 9.53 -11.49 8.88
C ASP A 138 10.67 -10.65 8.29
N GLU A 139 10.91 -10.81 6.98
CA GLU A 139 11.84 -9.96 6.25
C GLU A 139 11.40 -8.50 6.26
N LEU A 140 10.12 -8.23 6.01
CA LEU A 140 9.57 -6.88 6.08
C LEU A 140 9.75 -6.26 7.48
N ALA A 141 9.45 -7.01 8.54
CA ALA A 141 9.64 -6.52 9.91
C ALA A 141 11.11 -6.21 10.20
N ALA A 142 12.03 -7.06 9.75
CA ALA A 142 13.48 -6.82 9.86
C ALA A 142 13.92 -5.60 9.03
N TRP A 143 13.38 -5.43 7.82
CA TRP A 143 13.63 -4.31 6.92
C TRP A 143 13.26 -2.98 7.57
N VAL A 144 12.05 -2.91 8.13
CA VAL A 144 11.53 -1.72 8.82
C VAL A 144 12.35 -1.44 10.08
N ALA A 145 12.72 -2.46 10.86
CA ALA A 145 13.56 -2.29 12.03
C ALA A 145 14.94 -1.71 11.68
N ARG A 146 15.55 -2.13 10.56
CA ARG A 146 16.79 -1.55 10.04
C ARG A 146 16.61 -0.11 9.61
N ALA A 147 15.55 0.20 8.88
CA ALA A 147 15.28 1.54 8.36
C ALA A 147 15.04 2.58 9.47
N LEU A 148 14.34 2.19 10.54
CA LEU A 148 14.02 3.09 11.67
C LEU A 148 15.11 3.14 12.74
N GLY A 149 15.95 2.11 12.79
CA GLY A 149 17.03 1.97 13.77
C GLY A 149 16.60 1.41 15.13
N PRO A 150 17.56 1.19 16.03
CA PRO A 150 17.39 0.39 17.25
C PRO A 150 16.46 1.01 18.30
N ALA A 151 16.13 2.30 18.17
CA ALA A 151 15.23 3.00 19.08
C ALA A 151 13.75 2.56 18.93
N PHE A 152 13.43 1.79 17.90
CA PHE A 152 12.08 1.34 17.60
C PHE A 152 11.96 -0.17 17.75
N ARG A 153 10.74 -0.62 18.06
CA ARG A 153 10.33 -2.01 18.00
C ARG A 153 9.14 -2.13 17.05
N VAL A 154 9.13 -3.20 16.28
CA VAL A 154 8.04 -3.55 15.38
C VAL A 154 7.26 -4.68 16.03
N THR A 155 5.93 -4.56 16.05
CA THR A 155 5.02 -5.61 16.50
C THR A 155 4.02 -5.89 15.40
N GLN A 156 3.74 -7.15 15.13
CA GLN A 156 2.83 -7.58 14.08
C GLN A 156 1.48 -7.99 14.68
N SER A 157 0.39 -7.71 13.96
CA SER A 157 -0.95 -8.22 14.26
C SER A 157 -1.74 -8.42 12.98
N ALA A 158 -2.28 -9.61 12.76
CA ALA A 158 -3.20 -9.87 11.66
C ALA A 158 -4.59 -9.26 11.96
N ASP A 159 -5.26 -8.77 10.93
CA ASP A 159 -6.67 -8.39 11.02
C ASP A 159 -7.53 -9.62 11.31
N ARG A 160 -8.56 -9.46 12.14
CA ARG A 160 -9.40 -10.58 12.58
C ARG A 160 -10.28 -11.11 11.45
N ASP A 161 -10.83 -10.20 10.66
CA ASP A 161 -11.80 -10.52 9.62
C ASP A 161 -11.07 -10.77 8.29
N PHE A 162 -9.85 -10.24 8.14
CA PHE A 162 -8.96 -10.44 7.01
C PHE A 162 -7.54 -10.88 7.45
N PRO A 163 -7.31 -12.14 7.84
CA PRO A 163 -6.03 -12.59 8.41
C PRO A 163 -4.80 -12.41 7.51
N PHE A 164 -5.01 -12.23 6.20
CA PHE A 164 -3.96 -11.93 5.23
C PHE A 164 -3.52 -10.45 5.24
N LEU A 165 -4.27 -9.56 5.88
CA LEU A 165 -3.84 -8.19 6.14
C LEU A 165 -3.15 -8.13 7.50
N VAL A 166 -1.85 -7.85 7.49
CA VAL A 166 -1.05 -7.75 8.70
C VAL A 166 -0.64 -6.30 8.94
N THR A 167 -0.91 -5.82 10.14
CA THR A 167 -0.44 -4.52 10.61
C THR A 167 0.88 -4.67 11.35
N LEU A 168 1.92 -3.98 10.89
CA LEU A 168 3.18 -3.79 11.60
C LEU A 168 3.13 -2.46 12.35
N ALA A 169 2.75 -2.52 13.63
CA ALA A 169 2.75 -1.37 14.51
C ALA A 169 4.18 -1.06 14.99
N VAL A 170 4.58 0.20 14.86
CA VAL A 170 5.90 0.67 15.31
C VAL A 170 5.77 1.47 16.60
N LYS A 171 6.53 1.06 17.61
CA LYS A 171 6.59 1.75 18.91
C LYS A 171 8.04 2.10 19.22
N ARG A 172 8.29 3.30 19.74
CA ARG A 172 9.59 3.58 20.37
C ARG A 172 9.79 2.60 21.51
N ARG A 173 10.99 2.01 21.60
CA ARG A 173 11.41 1.30 22.81
C ARG A 173 11.42 2.36 23.91
N GLY A 174 10.67 2.12 24.98
CA GLY A 174 10.66 3.04 26.12
C GLY A 174 12.10 3.26 26.58
N GLY A 175 12.50 4.53 26.69
CA GLY A 175 13.69 4.85 27.48
C GLY A 175 13.45 4.33 28.89
N ASP A 176 14.46 3.68 29.45
CA ASP A 176 14.47 3.19 30.83
C ASP A 176 13.82 4.25 31.76
N PRO A 177 12.79 3.93 32.56
CA PRO A 177 12.14 4.90 33.44
C PRO A 177 13.08 5.52 34.49
N LYS A 178 14.31 4.99 34.65
CA LYS A 178 15.32 5.49 35.57
C LYS A 178 16.16 6.63 34.98
N SER A 179 15.54 7.77 34.74
CA SER A 179 16.26 9.06 34.81
C SER A 179 15.52 10.16 35.59
N ARG A 180 14.37 9.84 36.20
CA ARG A 180 13.76 10.68 37.25
C ARG A 180 14.25 10.25 38.63
N ALA A 181 15.52 10.49 38.93
CA ALA A 181 16.00 10.60 40.30
C ALA A 181 17.29 11.44 40.32
N GLY A 182 17.22 12.64 40.92
CA GLY A 182 18.40 13.34 41.43
C GLY A 182 18.88 14.56 40.64
N ARG A 183 18.24 15.71 40.89
CA ARG A 183 18.81 17.08 40.93
C ARG A 183 17.62 18.00 41.21
N ARG A 184 17.52 18.76 42.29
CA ARG A 184 18.37 19.09 43.45
C ARG A 184 17.43 19.44 44.59
#